data_AF-A0A3M6JVI6-F1
#
_entry.id   AF-A0A3M6JVI6-F1
#
_cell.length_a   1.000
_cell.length_b   1.000
_cell.length_c   1.000
_cell.angle_alpha   90.00
_cell.angle_beta   90.00
_cell.angle_gamma   90.00
#
_symmetry.space_group_name_H-M   'P 1'
#
loop_
_entity.id
_entity.type
_entity.pdbx_description
1 polymer ?
#
loop_
_entity_poly.entity_id
_entity_poly.type
_entity_poly.pdbx_seq_one_letter_code
_entity_poly.pdbx_strand_id
1 'polypeptide(L)'
;VMLSKAPSEYVKTIPQHIRAAKQLESIRELKKGDKISFIKTLNKPGVKPIELAKKEEIDSKKYMEFLESTLEQITASMDLDFDTILGKPKQTGLDEFFWS
;
A
#
# COMPACT_ATOMS: atom_id res chain seq x y z
N VAL A 1 12.27 0.57 3.26
CA VAL A 1 12.88 0.18 1.97
C VAL A 1 14.23 0.87 1.83
N MET A 2 15.25 0.21 1.29
CA MET A 2 16.60 0.78 1.13
C MET A 2 16.69 1.61 -0.16
N LEU A 3 17.44 2.72 -0.13
CA LEU A 3 17.72 3.52 -1.32
C LEU A 3 18.86 2.90 -2.14
N SER A 4 18.53 2.46 -3.37
CA SER A 4 19.52 1.93 -4.31
C SER A 4 20.34 3.03 -5.02
N LYS A 5 19.78 4.24 -5.12
CA LYS A 5 20.37 5.44 -5.73
C LYS A 5 19.94 6.68 -4.96
N ALA A 6 20.59 7.83 -5.17
CA ALA A 6 20.18 9.07 -4.52
C ALA A 6 18.76 9.48 -4.99
N PRO A 7 17.92 10.07 -4.13
CA PRO A 7 16.55 10.44 -4.50
C PRO A 7 16.47 11.39 -5.70
N SER A 8 17.49 12.24 -5.89
CA SER A 8 17.60 13.18 -7.02
C SER A 8 17.79 12.49 -8.38
N GLU A 9 18.32 11.26 -8.42
CA GLU A 9 18.53 10.50 -9.65
C GLU A 9 17.23 9.93 -10.25
N TYR A 10 16.12 9.99 -9.51
CA TYR A 10 14.80 9.53 -9.95
C TYR A 10 13.99 10.69 -10.57
N VAL A 11 14.04 10.80 -11.90
CA VAL A 11 13.41 11.86 -12.69
C VAL A 11 12.15 11.42 -13.47
N LYS A 12 12.05 10.17 -13.93
CA LYS A 12 10.92 9.69 -14.75
C LYS A 12 9.80 9.07 -13.92
N THR A 13 10.09 7.92 -13.31
CA THR A 13 9.15 7.22 -12.43
C THR A 13 9.68 7.36 -11.02
N ILE A 14 8.89 7.96 -10.13
CA ILE A 14 9.28 8.17 -8.73
C ILE A 14 8.51 7.15 -7.86
N PRO A 15 9.17 6.07 -7.42
CA PRO A 15 8.58 5.09 -6.51
C PRO A 15 8.13 5.72 -5.19
N GLN A 16 7.24 5.04 -4.46
CA GLN A 16 6.71 5.50 -3.18
C GLN A 16 7.81 5.83 -2.15
N HIS A 17 8.79 4.94 -1.98
CA HIS A 17 9.91 5.16 -1.06
C HIS A 17 10.79 6.36 -1.47
N ILE A 18 10.89 6.67 -2.76
CA ILE A 18 11.61 7.85 -3.25
C ILE A 18 10.79 9.14 -3.02
N ARG A 19 9.47 9.10 -3.16
CA ARG A 19 8.61 10.26 -2.82
C ARG A 19 8.68 10.62 -1.34
N ALA A 20 8.77 9.61 -0.47
CA ALA A 20 9.00 9.83 0.95
C ALA A 20 10.41 10.36 1.22
N ALA A 21 11.44 9.81 0.54
CA ALA A 21 12.81 10.28 0.64
C ALA A 21 12.97 11.75 0.25
N LYS A 22 12.38 12.18 -0.88
CA LYS A 22 12.41 13.59 -1.32
C LYS A 22 11.79 14.57 -0.31
N GLN A 23 10.78 14.14 0.46
CA GLN A 23 10.21 14.95 1.54
C GLN A 23 11.15 15.05 2.75
N LEU A 24 11.95 14.01 2.98
CA LEU A 24 12.89 13.93 4.09
C LEU A 24 14.21 14.64 3.78
N GLU A 25 14.57 14.82 2.50
CA GLU A 25 15.74 15.62 2.06
C GLU A 25 15.73 17.05 2.60
N SER A 26 14.54 17.63 2.82
CA SER A 26 14.37 18.96 3.40
C SER A 26 14.86 19.07 4.86
N ILE A 27 15.08 17.94 5.52
CA ILE A 27 15.31 17.84 6.98
C ILE A 27 16.61 17.09 7.25
N ARG A 28 17.01 16.20 6.35
CA ARG A 28 18.19 15.34 6.49
C ARG A 28 18.79 15.01 5.12
N GLU A 29 20.11 15.03 5.03
CA GLU A 29 20.83 14.52 3.86
C GLU A 29 20.71 12.98 3.78
N LEU A 30 20.20 12.47 2.66
CA LEU A 30 20.01 11.04 2.40
C LEU A 30 21.09 10.50 1.48
N LYS A 31 21.69 9.37 1.87
CA LYS A 31 22.75 8.70 1.09
C LYS A 31 22.27 7.35 0.56
N LYS A 32 22.98 6.87 -0.46
CA LYS A 32 22.79 5.50 -0.96
C LYS A 32 23.01 4.50 0.17
N GLY A 33 22.11 3.54 0.30
CA GLY A 33 22.13 2.56 1.39
C GLY A 33 21.28 2.94 2.61
N ASP A 34 20.78 4.17 2.69
CA ASP A 34 19.89 4.56 3.79
C ASP A 34 18.54 3.84 3.71
N LYS A 35 18.01 3.49 4.90
CA LYS A 35 16.69 2.88 5.06
C LYS A 35 15.64 3.97 5.22
N ILE A 36 14.67 3.97 4.32
CA ILE A 36 13.51 4.88 4.36
C ILE A 36 12.30 4.13 4.89
N SER A 37 11.74 4.66 5.97
CA SER A 37 10.49 4.21 6.58
C SER A 37 9.40 5.22 6.27
N PHE A 38 8.29 4.76 5.70
CA PHE A 38 7.20 5.63 5.25
C PHE A 38 5.84 4.99 5.52
N ILE A 39 4.82 5.82 5.60
CA ILE A 39 3.42 5.41 5.72
C ILE A 39 2.61 5.86 4.50
N LYS A 40 1.53 5.15 4.19
CA LYS A 40 0.54 5.58 3.21
C LYS A 40 -0.40 6.60 3.84
N THR A 41 -0.60 7.72 3.16
CA THR A 41 -1.42 8.82 3.62
C THR A 41 -2.58 9.11 2.67
N LEU A 42 -3.63 9.70 3.21
CA LEU A 42 -4.79 10.16 2.43
C LEU A 42 -4.40 11.33 1.50
N ASN A 43 -3.51 12.20 1.98
CA ASN A 43 -3.07 13.40 1.29
C ASN A 43 -2.02 13.11 0.21
N LYS A 44 -2.03 13.85 -0.90
CA LYS A 44 -0.94 13.86 -1.89
C LYS A 44 0.36 14.30 -1.18
N PRO A 45 1.50 13.63 -1.42
CA PRO A 45 1.81 12.70 -2.52
C PRO A 45 1.44 11.22 -2.29
N GLY A 46 0.56 10.93 -1.32
CA GLY A 46 0.02 9.61 -1.00
C GLY A 46 0.90 8.79 -0.06
N VAL A 47 2.07 9.31 0.28
CA VAL A 47 3.03 8.71 1.21
C VAL A 47 3.80 9.81 1.95
N LYS A 48 4.15 9.55 3.21
CA LYS A 48 5.01 10.42 4.04
C LYS A 48 6.07 9.61 4.77
N PRO A 49 7.28 10.16 4.99
CA PRO A 49 8.26 9.53 5.87
C PRO A 49 7.73 9.53 7.32
N ILE A 50 8.10 8.51 8.09
CA ILE A 50 7.61 8.33 9.47
C ILE A 50 7.92 9.52 10.38
N GLU A 51 9.03 10.21 10.10
CA GLU A 51 9.49 11.40 10.84
C GLU A 51 8.56 12.62 10.64
N LEU A 52 7.84 12.69 9.52
CA LEU A 52 6.90 13.79 9.21
C LEU A 52 5.43 13.40 9.33
N ALA A 53 5.18 12.13 9.62
CA ALA A 53 3.85 11.56 9.62
C ALA A 53 3.12 11.84 10.93
N LYS A 54 1.87 12.30 10.84
CA LYS A 54 0.93 12.28 11.97
C LYS A 54 0.03 11.06 11.88
N LYS A 55 -0.38 10.53 13.03
CA LYS A 55 -1.28 9.36 13.11
C LYS A 55 -2.61 9.60 12.39
N GLU A 56 -3.11 10.83 12.42
CA GLU A 56 -4.38 11.22 11.79
C GLU A 56 -4.31 11.20 10.26
N GLU A 57 -3.11 11.26 9.68
CA GLU A 57 -2.93 11.28 8.22
C GLU A 57 -2.85 9.87 7.61
N ILE A 58 -2.86 8.82 8.45
CA ILE A 58 -2.75 7.43 8.01
C ILE A 58 -3.99 7.02 7.22
N ASP A 59 -3.77 6.48 6.02
CA ASP A 59 -4.83 5.93 5.20
C ASP A 59 -5.13 4.47 5.58
N SER A 60 -5.86 4.28 6.69
CA SER A 60 -6.20 2.96 7.20
C SER A 60 -6.93 2.10 6.15
N LYS A 61 -7.75 2.72 5.29
CA LYS A 61 -8.48 2.02 4.23
C LYS A 61 -7.52 1.35 3.25
N LYS A 62 -6.50 2.07 2.76
CA LYS A 62 -5.46 1.48 1.88
C LYS A 62 -4.70 0.32 2.53
N TYR A 63 -4.50 0.36 3.85
CA TYR A 63 -3.86 -0.75 4.55
C TYR A 63 -4.78 -1.97 4.63
N MET A 64 -6.08 -1.76 4.88
CA MET A 64 -7.08 -2.84 4.87
C MET A 64 -7.21 -3.48 3.48
N GLU A 65 -7.32 -2.68 2.42
CA GLU A 65 -7.37 -3.17 1.04
C GLU A 65 -6.12 -3.98 0.66
N PHE A 66 -4.94 -3.52 1.10
CA PHE A 66 -3.70 -4.24 0.85
C PHE A 66 -3.64 -5.58 1.60
N LEU A 67 -4.13 -5.60 2.84
CA LEU A 67 -4.21 -6.82 3.64
C LEU A 67 -5.21 -7.80 3.03
N GLU A 68 -6.40 -7.34 2.65
CA GLU A 68 -7.43 -8.14 1.96
C GLU A 68 -6.86 -8.75 0.67
N SER A 69 -6.24 -7.95 -0.19
CA SER A 69 -5.62 -8.44 -1.44
C SER A 69 -4.49 -9.45 -1.21
N THR A 70 -3.71 -9.28 -0.13
CA THR A 70 -2.64 -10.22 0.21
C THR A 70 -3.23 -11.54 0.73
N LEU A 71 -4.27 -11.47 1.55
CA LEU A 71 -4.94 -12.65 2.09
C LEU A 71 -5.68 -13.40 0.98
N GLU A 72 -6.37 -12.70 0.09
CA GLU A 72 -7.05 -13.28 -1.06
C GLU A 72 -6.09 -14.08 -1.95
N GLN A 73 -4.88 -13.57 -2.22
CA GLN A 73 -3.86 -14.32 -2.96
C GLN A 73 -3.42 -15.60 -2.23
N ILE A 74 -3.35 -15.57 -0.90
CA ILE A 74 -3.00 -16.73 -0.07
C ILE A 74 -4.14 -17.75 -0.05
N THR A 75 -5.38 -17.30 0.19
CA THR A 75 -6.54 -18.19 0.30
C THR A 75 -6.95 -18.77 -1.05
N ALA A 76 -6.80 -18.01 -2.15
CA ALA A 76 -6.99 -18.52 -3.50
C ALA A 76 -6.04 -19.69 -3.81
N SER A 77 -4.83 -19.69 -3.25
CA SER A 77 -3.89 -20.81 -3.40
C SER A 77 -4.33 -22.08 -2.64
N MET A 78 -5.29 -21.95 -1.74
CA MET A 78 -5.86 -23.02 -0.91
C MET A 78 -7.28 -23.42 -1.35
N ASP A 79 -7.76 -22.92 -2.49
CA ASP A 79 -9.15 -23.07 -2.95
C ASP A 79 -10.18 -22.52 -1.93
N LEU A 80 -9.77 -21.53 -1.14
CA LEU A 80 -10.58 -20.87 -0.14
C LEU A 80 -11.00 -19.49 -0.65
N ASP A 81 -12.31 -19.32 -0.81
CA ASP A 81 -12.92 -18.04 -1.16
C ASP A 81 -12.93 -17.11 0.06
N PHE A 82 -12.17 -16.02 -0.01
CA PHE A 82 -11.97 -15.11 1.13
C PHE A 82 -13.27 -14.42 1.55
N ASP A 83 -14.15 -14.10 0.58
CA ASP A 83 -15.46 -13.53 0.86
C ASP A 83 -16.37 -14.50 1.62
N THR A 84 -16.30 -15.79 1.27
CA THR A 84 -16.97 -16.88 2.00
C THR A 84 -16.44 -17.00 3.44
N ILE A 85 -15.13 -16.87 3.66
CA ILE A 85 -14.53 -16.87 5.01
C ILE A 85 -14.99 -15.67 5.84
N LEU A 86 -15.09 -14.50 5.21
CA LEU A 86 -15.58 -13.28 5.86
C LEU A 86 -17.09 -13.26 6.10
N GLY A 87 -17.81 -14.29 5.67
CA GLY A 87 -19.26 -14.37 5.78
C GLY A 87 -19.99 -13.33 4.94
N LYS A 88 -19.32 -12.77 3.91
CA LYS A 88 -20.01 -11.92 2.94
C LYS A 88 -21.00 -12.83 2.18
N PRO A 89 -22.22 -12.35 1.90
CA PRO A 89 -23.17 -13.14 1.12
C PRO A 89 -22.49 -13.50 -0.20
N LYS A 90 -22.42 -14.81 -0.49
CA LYS A 90 -21.99 -15.32 -1.78
C LYS A 90 -22.77 -14.51 -2.81
N GLN A 91 -22.09 -13.81 -3.72
CA GLN A 91 -22.79 -13.19 -4.84
C GLN A 91 -23.37 -14.36 -5.65
N THR A 92 -24.62 -14.70 -5.37
CA THR A 92 -25.42 -15.62 -6.15
C THR A 92 -25.45 -15.03 -7.55
N GLY A 93 -24.69 -15.65 -8.44
CA GLY A 93 -24.51 -15.17 -9.79
C GLY A 93 -25.84 -15.18 -10.54
N LEU A 94 -25.85 -14.54 -11.70
CA LEU A 94 -27.01 -14.50 -12.60
C LEU A 94 -27.54 -15.92 -12.92
N ASP A 95 -26.69 -16.96 -12.81
CA ASP A 95 -27.02 -18.37 -12.97
C ASP A 95 -28.13 -18.86 -12.02
N GLU A 96 -28.19 -18.36 -10.78
CA GLU A 96 -29.24 -18.72 -9.82
C GLU A 96 -30.59 -18.08 -10.19
N PHE A 97 -30.56 -17.00 -10.99
CA PHE A 97 -31.74 -16.26 -11.44
C PHE A 97 -32.43 -16.88 -12.66
N PHE A 98 -31.72 -17.70 -13.45
CA PHE A 98 -32.27 -18.29 -14.69
C PHE A 98 -32.86 -19.70 -14.52
N TRP A 99 -32.67 -20.34 -13.37
CA TRP A 99 -33.07 -21.74 -13.16
C TRP A 99 -33.98 -21.96 -11.94
N SER A 100 -34.69 -20.93 -11.46
CA SER A 100 -35.78 -21.06 -10.48
C SER A 100 -37.11 -21.43 -11.12
#